data_AF-A0AB36I6F2-F1
#
_entry.id   AF-A0AB36I6F2-F1
#
_cell.length_a   1.000
_cell.length_b   1.000
_cell.length_c   1.000
_cell.angle_alpha   90.00
_cell.angle_beta   90.00
_cell.angle_gamma   90.00
#
_symmetry.space_group_name_H-M   'P 1'
#
loop_
_entity.id
_entity.type
_entity.pdbx_description
1 polymer ?
#
loop_
_entity_poly.entity_id
_entity_poly.type
_entity_poly.pdbx_seq_one_letter_code
_entity_poly.pdbx_strand_id
1 'polypeptide(L)'
;MNENSTPNNPVVPGAGADGPSLSDSASISGSDAVNLAAEQSKSTAHRNIPGLGDLPIPDDTANLREGPNLHDGLLALLPLVGVWRGEGQADTAEDGQYAFGQQITFAHDGENYLSFESRMWKLDEEGNPTGVDQRESGFWRINLKDEIEFVCTHAGGVVEIYYGQPLNERAWQLESASTMVTATGPSTLGPGKRLYGLLPTNELGWVDERLVGDALKPRMSAQLTRVIG
;
A
#
# COMPACT_ATOMS: atom_id res chain seq x y z
N MET A 1 52.95 -56.86 7.67
CA MET A 1 51.89 -56.80 6.64
C MET A 1 50.67 -57.49 7.20
N ASN A 2 49.62 -56.72 7.51
CA ASN A 2 48.21 -57.10 7.47
C ASN A 2 47.42 -55.83 7.79
N GLU A 3 46.63 -55.40 6.81
CA GLU A 3 45.94 -54.13 6.75
C GLU A 3 44.70 -54.11 7.63
N ASN A 4 44.49 -52.97 8.27
CA ASN A 4 43.37 -52.66 9.15
C ASN A 4 42.35 -51.86 8.31
N SER A 5 41.10 -52.34 8.18
CA SER A 5 40.05 -51.64 7.43
C SER A 5 38.92 -51.22 8.37
N THR A 6 38.80 -49.92 8.64
CA THR A 6 37.58 -49.27 9.12
C THR A 6 37.31 -48.05 8.22
N PRO A 7 36.08 -47.83 7.73
CA PRO A 7 35.81 -46.74 6.79
C PRO A 7 35.70 -45.38 7.49
N ASN A 8 36.42 -44.42 6.90
CA ASN A 8 36.49 -43.02 7.27
C ASN A 8 35.18 -42.32 6.83
N ASN A 9 34.44 -41.71 7.77
CA ASN A 9 33.28 -40.88 7.44
C ASN A 9 33.74 -39.40 7.40
N PRO A 10 33.51 -38.64 6.33
CA PRO A 10 34.00 -37.26 6.25
C PRO A 10 33.21 -36.34 7.18
N VAL A 11 33.94 -35.58 8.00
CA VAL A 11 33.43 -34.47 8.82
C VAL A 11 33.09 -33.31 7.89
N VAL A 12 31.81 -32.94 7.82
CA VAL A 12 31.35 -31.73 7.13
C VAL A 12 31.53 -30.53 8.08
N PRO A 13 32.28 -29.49 7.70
CA PRO A 13 32.38 -28.27 8.51
C PRO A 13 31.03 -27.51 8.47
N GLY A 14 30.49 -27.20 9.64
CA GLY A 14 29.30 -26.38 9.79
C GLY A 14 29.55 -24.98 9.25
N ALA A 15 28.81 -24.61 8.20
CA ALA A 15 28.69 -23.24 7.74
C ALA A 15 27.51 -22.60 8.48
N GLY A 16 27.81 -21.72 9.41
CA GLY A 16 26.86 -20.77 9.94
C GLY A 16 26.43 -19.80 8.85
N ALA A 17 25.12 -19.74 8.61
CA ALA A 17 24.44 -18.66 7.94
C ALA A 17 23.05 -18.61 8.55
N ASP A 18 22.95 -18.02 9.74
CA ASP A 18 21.69 -17.59 10.32
C ASP A 18 21.14 -16.46 9.46
N GLY A 19 20.38 -16.82 8.43
CA GLY A 19 19.48 -15.89 7.77
C GLY A 19 18.41 -15.43 8.78
N PRO A 20 17.96 -14.18 8.75
CA PRO A 20 16.94 -13.72 9.68
C PRO A 20 15.67 -14.55 9.47
N SER A 21 15.32 -15.31 10.51
CA SER A 21 14.05 -16.00 10.64
C SER A 21 12.90 -14.99 10.53
N LEU A 22 12.06 -15.12 9.51
CA LEU A 22 10.80 -14.36 9.36
C LEU A 22 9.69 -14.89 10.30
N SER A 23 10.04 -15.38 11.48
CA SER A 23 9.08 -15.87 12.47
C SER A 23 9.21 -15.11 13.79
N ASP A 24 8.68 -13.88 13.83
CA ASP A 24 8.26 -13.27 15.10
C ASP A 24 7.30 -12.07 14.92
N SER A 25 6.45 -12.10 13.88
CA SER A 25 5.21 -11.31 13.96
C SER A 25 4.23 -12.10 14.82
N ALA A 26 4.22 -11.86 16.14
CA ALA A 26 3.24 -12.44 17.04
C ALA A 26 1.83 -12.22 16.45
N SER A 27 1.15 -13.31 16.09
CA SER A 27 -0.21 -13.26 15.56
C SER A 27 -1.14 -12.74 16.65
N ILE A 28 -1.59 -11.49 16.51
CA ILE A 28 -2.56 -10.89 17.42
C ILE A 28 -3.87 -11.68 17.31
N SER A 29 -4.48 -12.03 18.44
CA SER A 29 -5.80 -12.69 18.45
C SER A 29 -6.86 -11.79 17.81
N GLY A 30 -7.91 -12.36 17.21
CA GLY A 30 -9.00 -11.58 16.61
C GLY A 30 -9.63 -10.58 17.59
N SER A 31 -9.82 -10.98 18.85
CA SER A 31 -10.35 -10.08 19.90
C SER A 31 -9.40 -8.93 20.22
N ASP A 32 -8.09 -9.20 20.24
CA ASP A 32 -7.08 -8.20 20.54
C ASP A 32 -6.94 -7.19 19.38
N ALA A 33 -7.05 -7.66 18.13
CA ALA A 33 -7.07 -6.82 16.95
C ALA A 33 -8.29 -5.89 16.93
N VAL A 34 -9.46 -6.37 17.34
CA VAL A 34 -10.68 -5.57 17.48
C VAL A 34 -10.53 -4.51 18.57
N ASN A 35 -9.99 -4.88 19.74
CA ASN A 35 -9.75 -3.94 20.84
C ASN A 35 -8.75 -2.85 20.44
N LEU A 36 -7.66 -3.22 19.76
CA LEU A 36 -6.68 -2.28 19.24
C LEU A 36 -7.31 -1.30 18.24
N ALA A 37 -8.13 -1.81 17.31
CA ALA A 37 -8.86 -0.98 16.36
C ALA A 37 -9.76 0.03 17.08
N ALA A 38 -10.49 -0.43 18.11
CA ALA A 38 -11.39 0.41 18.88
C ALA A 38 -10.64 1.54 19.59
N GLU A 39 -9.51 1.25 20.26
CA GLU A 39 -8.72 2.27 20.93
C GLU A 39 -8.11 3.30 19.96
N GLN A 40 -7.53 2.84 18.84
CA GLN A 40 -6.97 3.72 17.81
C GLN A 40 -8.05 4.65 17.23
N SER A 41 -9.26 4.11 16.98
CA SER A 41 -10.37 4.86 16.39
C SER A 41 -10.83 6.03 17.25
N LYS A 42 -10.67 6.00 18.58
CA LYS A 42 -11.11 7.11 19.45
C LYS A 42 -10.46 8.46 19.05
N SER A 43 -9.22 8.40 18.58
CA SER A 43 -8.45 9.57 18.19
C SER A 43 -8.72 10.05 16.75
N THR A 44 -9.26 9.19 15.88
CA THR A 44 -9.42 9.47 14.44
C THR A 44 -10.88 9.57 13.99
N ALA A 45 -11.80 8.90 14.70
CA ALA A 45 -13.21 8.74 14.30
C ALA A 45 -14.03 10.05 14.29
N HIS A 46 -13.52 11.11 14.91
CA HIS A 46 -14.16 12.45 14.94
C HIS A 46 -13.56 13.40 13.90
N ARG A 47 -12.59 12.95 13.11
CA ARG A 47 -11.89 13.75 12.11
C ARG A 47 -12.43 13.40 10.73
N ASN A 48 -12.41 14.38 9.83
CA ASN A 48 -12.70 14.20 8.42
C ASN A 48 -11.82 15.11 7.57
N ILE A 49 -11.79 14.87 6.26
CA ILE A 49 -11.11 15.77 5.31
C ILE A 49 -11.83 17.13 5.26
N PRO A 50 -11.12 18.24 5.02
CA PRO A 50 -11.75 19.54 4.91
C PRO A 50 -12.72 19.60 3.71
N GLY A 51 -13.98 19.89 3.97
CA GLY A 51 -15.00 20.21 2.96
C GLY A 51 -15.35 21.71 2.97
N LEU A 52 -15.88 22.22 1.85
CA LEU A 52 -16.40 23.59 1.76
C LEU A 52 -17.92 23.65 1.99
N GLY A 53 -18.66 22.55 1.78
CA GLY A 53 -20.06 22.39 2.15
C GLY A 53 -21.08 23.22 1.35
N ASP A 54 -20.67 23.85 0.24
CA ASP A 54 -21.49 24.75 -0.57
C ASP A 54 -21.90 24.15 -1.93
N LEU A 55 -21.47 22.92 -2.21
CA LEU A 55 -21.86 22.20 -3.42
C LEU A 55 -23.31 21.70 -3.32
N PRO A 56 -24.04 21.61 -4.46
CA PRO A 56 -25.38 21.03 -4.50
C PRO A 56 -25.39 19.49 -4.43
N ILE A 57 -24.23 18.88 -4.18
CA ILE A 57 -23.98 17.44 -4.06
C ILE A 57 -23.23 17.17 -2.74
N PRO A 58 -23.20 15.93 -2.24
CA PRO A 58 -22.41 15.60 -1.04
C PRO A 58 -20.93 15.97 -1.20
N ASP A 59 -20.33 16.47 -0.13
CA ASP A 59 -18.88 16.59 -0.03
C ASP A 59 -18.24 15.19 0.08
N ASP A 60 -17.01 15.06 -0.40
CA ASP A 60 -16.19 13.88 -0.16
C ASP A 60 -16.01 13.67 1.36
N THR A 61 -16.16 12.41 1.80
CA THR A 61 -15.89 11.99 3.16
C THR A 61 -14.83 10.88 3.18
N ALA A 62 -13.84 11.03 4.05
CA ALA A 62 -12.87 9.98 4.38
C ALA A 62 -13.21 9.32 5.73
N ASN A 63 -14.44 9.51 6.23
CA ASN A 63 -14.90 8.96 7.50
C ASN A 63 -16.31 8.38 7.31
N LEU A 64 -16.44 7.06 7.41
CA LEU A 64 -17.69 6.32 7.22
C LEU A 64 -18.81 6.67 8.23
N ARG A 65 -18.53 7.50 9.24
CA ARG A 65 -19.52 7.99 10.22
C ARG A 65 -20.11 9.35 9.84
N GLU A 66 -19.58 9.98 8.80
CA GLU A 66 -19.93 11.31 8.34
C GLU A 66 -20.23 11.30 6.84
N GLY A 67 -21.08 12.23 6.39
CA GLY A 67 -21.43 12.33 4.98
C GLY A 67 -22.46 11.27 4.54
N PRO A 68 -22.54 10.97 3.23
CA PRO A 68 -23.47 9.99 2.68
C PRO A 68 -23.08 8.56 3.09
N ASN A 69 -24.03 7.62 2.97
CA ASN A 69 -23.69 6.21 3.14
C ASN A 69 -22.72 5.75 2.05
N LEU A 70 -21.81 4.85 2.39
CA LEU A 70 -20.99 4.15 1.40
C LEU A 70 -21.90 3.33 0.47
N HIS A 71 -21.63 3.37 -0.83
CA HIS A 71 -22.34 2.52 -1.79
C HIS A 71 -22.12 1.03 -1.48
N ASP A 72 -23.18 0.20 -1.51
CA ASP A 72 -23.10 -1.23 -1.15
C ASP A 72 -22.11 -2.03 -2.02
N GLY A 73 -21.85 -1.59 -3.25
CA GLY A 73 -20.82 -2.18 -4.11
C GLY A 73 -19.40 -2.06 -3.53
N LEU A 74 -19.14 -1.06 -2.69
CA LEU A 74 -17.81 -0.76 -2.14
C LEU A 74 -17.52 -1.46 -0.80
N LEU A 75 -18.39 -2.36 -0.32
CA LEU A 75 -18.20 -3.01 0.98
C LEU A 75 -16.87 -3.77 1.09
N ALA A 76 -16.39 -4.36 -0.01
CA ALA A 76 -15.08 -5.02 -0.06
C ALA A 76 -13.89 -4.04 0.05
N LEU A 77 -14.11 -2.74 -0.21
CA LEU A 77 -13.12 -1.67 -0.11
C LEU A 77 -13.30 -0.80 1.14
N LEU A 78 -14.37 -1.03 1.91
CA LEU A 78 -14.73 -0.26 3.11
C LEU A 78 -13.54 -0.01 4.05
N PRO A 79 -12.66 -0.99 4.35
CA PRO A 79 -11.57 -0.76 5.29
C PRO A 79 -10.51 0.25 4.80
N LEU A 80 -10.45 0.57 3.51
CA LEU A 80 -9.52 1.54 2.94
C LEU A 80 -9.92 2.99 3.21
N VAL A 81 -11.23 3.29 3.28
CA VAL A 81 -11.77 4.65 3.45
C VAL A 81 -11.16 5.31 4.68
N GLY A 82 -10.48 6.44 4.50
CA GLY A 82 -9.65 7.07 5.53
C GLY A 82 -8.51 7.90 4.97
N VAL A 83 -7.86 8.65 5.86
CA VAL A 83 -6.53 9.24 5.58
C VAL A 83 -5.49 8.45 6.35
N TRP A 84 -4.44 8.06 5.64
CA TRP A 84 -3.34 7.23 6.11
C TRP A 84 -2.04 8.02 5.99
N ARG A 85 -1.19 7.98 7.00
CA ARG A 85 0.10 8.68 7.00
C ARG A 85 1.18 7.83 7.66
N GLY A 86 2.36 7.83 7.07
CA GLY A 86 3.51 7.09 7.57
C GLY A 86 4.70 7.21 6.64
N GLU A 87 5.53 6.18 6.64
CA GLU A 87 6.82 6.18 5.95
C GLU A 87 7.01 4.90 5.15
N GLY A 88 7.91 4.96 4.20
CA GLY A 88 8.24 3.87 3.30
C GLY A 88 9.65 3.95 2.76
N GLN A 89 9.99 2.92 1.98
CA GLN A 89 11.28 2.79 1.33
C GLN A 89 11.09 2.59 -0.17
N ALA A 90 11.93 3.26 -0.96
CA ALA A 90 11.95 3.18 -2.40
C ALA A 90 13.31 2.69 -2.89
N ASP A 91 13.31 1.95 -3.99
CA ASP A 91 14.48 1.61 -4.80
C ASP A 91 14.11 1.87 -6.26
N THR A 92 14.58 2.99 -6.80
CA THR A 92 14.22 3.45 -8.15
C THR A 92 15.45 3.50 -9.04
N ALA A 93 15.26 3.32 -10.34
CA ALA A 93 16.36 3.43 -11.31
C ALA A 93 16.93 4.86 -11.36
N GLU A 94 16.11 5.86 -11.05
CA GLU A 94 16.45 7.28 -11.14
C GLU A 94 17.22 7.77 -9.91
N ASP A 95 16.73 7.44 -8.72
CA ASP A 95 17.21 8.01 -7.45
C ASP A 95 17.92 6.97 -6.55
N GLY A 96 17.94 5.70 -6.93
CA GLY A 96 18.43 4.62 -6.07
C GLY A 96 17.54 4.40 -4.85
N GLN A 97 18.17 4.02 -3.74
CA GLN A 97 17.49 3.72 -2.48
C GLN A 97 17.29 4.99 -1.64
N TYR A 98 16.05 5.22 -1.18
CA TYR A 98 15.74 6.35 -0.30
C TYR A 98 14.48 6.12 0.53
N ALA A 99 14.42 6.77 1.69
CA ALA A 99 13.24 6.81 2.55
C ALA A 99 12.29 7.94 2.15
N PHE A 100 11.00 7.71 2.31
CA PHE A 100 9.98 8.72 2.04
C PHE A 100 8.89 8.72 3.11
N GLY A 101 8.28 9.88 3.32
CA GLY A 101 7.02 9.99 4.03
C GLY A 101 5.87 10.07 3.02
N GLN A 102 4.69 9.61 3.43
CA GLN A 102 3.53 9.54 2.55
C GLN A 102 2.24 9.85 3.30
N GLN A 103 1.30 10.50 2.58
CA GLN A 103 -0.11 10.49 2.91
C GLN A 103 -0.90 9.84 1.78
N ILE A 104 -1.85 8.97 2.11
CA ILE A 104 -2.87 8.45 1.20
C ILE A 104 -4.24 8.85 1.74
N THR A 105 -5.13 9.31 0.86
CA THR A 105 -6.54 9.58 1.15
C THR A 105 -7.40 8.69 0.28
N PHE A 106 -8.27 7.90 0.90
CA PHE A 106 -9.40 7.24 0.27
C PHE A 106 -10.68 7.89 0.78
N ALA A 107 -11.46 8.49 -0.11
CA ALA A 107 -12.73 9.15 0.24
C ALA A 107 -13.84 8.72 -0.72
N HIS A 108 -15.09 9.07 -0.39
CA HIS A 108 -16.24 8.84 -1.24
C HIS A 108 -17.30 9.94 -1.05
N ASP A 109 -18.19 10.07 -2.02
CA ASP A 109 -19.35 10.96 -2.01
C ASP A 109 -20.68 10.17 -2.08
N GLY A 110 -20.61 8.85 -1.90
CA GLY A 110 -21.76 7.93 -1.88
C GLY A 110 -22.01 7.22 -3.22
N GLU A 111 -21.27 7.58 -4.28
CA GLU A 111 -21.30 6.87 -5.55
C GLU A 111 -20.42 5.60 -5.51
N ASN A 112 -20.54 4.75 -6.54
CA ASN A 112 -19.82 3.47 -6.62
C ASN A 112 -18.35 3.62 -7.06
N TYR A 113 -17.60 4.48 -6.37
CA TYR A 113 -16.15 4.60 -6.44
C TYR A 113 -15.57 5.16 -5.14
N LEU A 114 -14.27 4.98 -4.94
CA LEU A 114 -13.49 5.77 -3.99
C LEU A 114 -12.61 6.77 -4.75
N SER A 115 -12.60 8.02 -4.33
CA SER A 115 -11.57 8.97 -4.73
C SER A 115 -10.26 8.64 -4.01
N PHE A 116 -9.16 8.78 -4.73
CA PHE A 116 -7.82 8.45 -4.24
C PHE A 116 -6.86 9.62 -4.47
N GLU A 117 -6.08 9.95 -3.44
CA GLU A 117 -4.93 10.84 -3.54
C GLU A 117 -3.75 10.28 -2.74
N SER A 118 -2.56 10.23 -3.34
CA SER A 118 -1.31 10.01 -2.62
C SER A 118 -0.33 11.16 -2.83
N ARG A 119 0.35 11.55 -1.75
CA ARG A 119 1.38 12.57 -1.73
C ARG A 119 2.59 12.04 -0.98
N MET A 120 3.75 12.07 -1.62
CA MET A 120 5.02 11.63 -1.05
C MET A 120 6.00 12.80 -0.89
N TRP A 121 6.93 12.65 0.04
CA TRP A 121 8.07 13.55 0.23
C TRP A 121 9.30 12.73 0.64
N LYS A 122 10.49 13.12 0.17
CA LYS A 122 11.74 12.45 0.52
C LYS A 122 12.14 12.77 1.96
N LEU A 123 12.82 11.82 2.61
CA LEU A 123 13.37 11.95 3.96
C LEU A 123 14.90 11.84 3.92
N ASP A 124 15.58 12.54 4.83
CA ASP A 124 17.01 12.32 5.11
C ASP A 124 17.23 11.15 6.10
N GLU A 125 18.49 10.88 6.44
CA GLU A 125 18.87 9.81 7.37
C GLU A 125 18.33 10.03 8.79
N GLU A 126 18.04 11.28 9.16
CA GLU A 126 17.43 11.67 10.42
C GLU A 126 15.89 11.69 10.39
N GLY A 127 15.28 11.37 9.24
CA GLY A 127 13.82 11.33 9.06
C GLY A 127 13.17 12.69 8.82
N ASN A 128 13.94 13.73 8.50
CA ASN A 128 13.39 15.05 8.19
C ASN A 128 12.98 15.15 6.71
N PRO A 129 11.87 15.84 6.38
CA PRO A 129 11.48 16.09 5.00
C PRO A 129 12.51 16.94 4.24
N THR A 130 12.99 16.45 3.11
CA THR A 130 13.97 17.15 2.25
C THR A 130 13.35 17.76 0.99
N GLY A 131 12.17 17.31 0.60
CA GLY A 131 11.46 17.85 -0.57
C GLY A 131 10.25 17.01 -0.97
N VAL A 132 9.42 17.59 -1.84
CA VAL A 132 8.29 16.85 -2.44
C VAL A 132 8.81 15.73 -3.34
N ASP A 133 8.04 14.66 -3.43
CA ASP A 133 8.28 13.55 -4.34
C ASP A 133 6.98 13.26 -5.14
N GLN A 134 6.73 12.01 -5.47
CA GLN A 134 5.60 11.56 -6.27
C GLN A 134 4.24 12.01 -5.71
N ARG A 135 3.35 12.39 -6.62
CA ARG A 135 1.94 12.64 -6.34
C ARG A 135 1.09 11.91 -7.37
N GLU A 136 0.08 11.21 -6.89
CA GLU A 136 -0.86 10.48 -7.72
C GLU A 136 -2.29 10.71 -7.25
N SER A 137 -3.23 10.65 -8.19
CA SER A 137 -4.67 10.77 -7.90
C SER A 137 -5.49 10.02 -8.93
N GLY A 138 -6.65 9.51 -8.51
CA GLY A 138 -7.47 8.64 -9.32
C GLY A 138 -8.73 8.14 -8.63
N PHE A 139 -9.31 7.09 -9.20
CA PHE A 139 -10.53 6.48 -8.69
C PHE A 139 -10.43 4.95 -8.63
N TRP A 140 -10.81 4.38 -7.48
CA TRP A 140 -11.02 2.95 -7.33
C TRP A 140 -12.48 2.63 -7.58
N ARG A 141 -12.74 1.66 -8.44
CA ARG A 141 -14.07 1.21 -8.83
C ARG A 141 -14.15 -0.28 -8.60
N ILE A 142 -15.36 -0.79 -8.41
CA ILE A 142 -15.58 -2.21 -8.20
C ILE A 142 -16.92 -2.62 -8.80
N ASN A 143 -16.97 -3.83 -9.37
CA ASN A 143 -18.20 -4.39 -9.92
C ASN A 143 -18.82 -5.44 -8.97
N LEU A 144 -19.98 -5.99 -9.35
CA LEU A 144 -20.74 -6.95 -8.54
C LEU A 144 -20.04 -8.31 -8.34
N LYS A 145 -18.88 -8.53 -8.96
CA LYS A 145 -18.04 -9.73 -8.79
C LYS A 145 -16.79 -9.44 -7.96
N ASP A 146 -16.72 -8.28 -7.32
CA ASP A 146 -15.56 -7.77 -6.59
C ASP A 146 -14.30 -7.59 -7.46
N GLU A 147 -14.46 -7.45 -8.79
CA GLU A 147 -13.36 -7.08 -9.68
C GLU A 147 -13.12 -5.57 -9.55
N ILE A 148 -11.89 -5.21 -9.19
CA ILE A 148 -11.46 -3.83 -8.94
C ILE A 148 -10.87 -3.23 -10.21
N GLU A 149 -11.20 -1.98 -10.49
CA GLU A 149 -10.54 -1.13 -11.48
C GLU A 149 -9.94 0.06 -10.75
N PHE A 150 -8.66 0.36 -10.96
CA PHE A 150 -8.04 1.57 -10.45
C PHE A 150 -7.47 2.39 -11.60
N VAL A 151 -8.09 3.56 -11.83
CA VAL A 151 -7.65 4.52 -12.84
C VAL A 151 -6.85 5.62 -12.16
N CYS A 152 -5.56 5.73 -12.47
CA CYS A 152 -4.63 6.57 -11.74
C CYS A 152 -3.85 7.50 -12.68
N THR A 153 -3.61 8.72 -12.22
CA THR A 153 -2.73 9.68 -12.88
C THR A 153 -1.65 10.14 -11.92
N HIS A 154 -0.44 10.32 -12.44
CA HIS A 154 0.72 10.76 -11.67
C HIS A 154 1.14 12.15 -12.15
N ALA A 155 1.48 13.03 -11.21
CA ALA A 155 1.99 14.37 -11.51
C ALA A 155 3.28 14.34 -12.34
N GLY A 156 4.03 13.23 -12.31
CA GLY A 156 5.21 12.97 -13.14
C GLY A 156 4.91 12.63 -14.61
N GLY A 157 3.65 12.75 -15.07
CA GLY A 157 3.27 12.52 -16.47
C GLY A 157 3.07 11.04 -16.81
N VAL A 158 2.38 10.31 -15.94
CA VAL A 158 2.02 8.89 -16.12
C VAL A 158 0.51 8.72 -15.95
N VAL A 159 -0.09 7.84 -16.75
CA VAL A 159 -1.45 7.33 -16.52
C VAL A 159 -1.38 5.81 -16.44
N GLU A 160 -2.04 5.24 -15.44
CA GLU A 160 -2.12 3.79 -15.23
C GLU A 160 -3.56 3.34 -15.08
N ILE A 161 -3.86 2.17 -15.65
CA ILE A 161 -5.10 1.44 -15.39
C ILE A 161 -4.72 0.10 -14.80
N TYR A 162 -5.20 -0.17 -13.59
CA TYR A 162 -5.04 -1.44 -12.92
C TYR A 162 -6.35 -2.21 -12.90
N TYR A 163 -6.25 -3.54 -12.99
CA TYR A 163 -7.31 -4.46 -12.60
C TYR A 163 -6.87 -5.27 -11.40
N GLY A 164 -7.82 -5.73 -10.60
CA GLY A 164 -7.50 -6.58 -9.48
C GLY A 164 -8.71 -7.08 -8.73
N GLN A 165 -8.48 -7.52 -7.50
CA GLN A 165 -9.50 -8.13 -6.65
C GLN A 165 -9.05 -8.15 -5.17
N PRO A 166 -9.98 -8.24 -4.22
CA PRO A 166 -9.64 -8.60 -2.84
C PRO A 166 -8.97 -9.99 -2.80
N LEU A 167 -7.89 -10.11 -2.04
CA LEU A 167 -7.28 -11.40 -1.69
C LEU A 167 -7.96 -12.02 -0.45
N ASN A 168 -8.44 -11.15 0.44
CA ASN A 168 -9.27 -11.46 1.61
C ASN A 168 -9.94 -10.15 2.08
N GLU A 169 -10.64 -10.18 3.21
CA GLU A 169 -11.36 -9.02 3.77
C GLU A 169 -10.46 -7.82 4.12
N ARG A 170 -9.14 -7.98 4.10
CA ARG A 170 -8.16 -6.99 4.56
C ARG A 170 -7.01 -6.77 3.59
N ALA A 171 -7.02 -7.37 2.40
CA ALA A 171 -5.93 -7.25 1.43
C ALA A 171 -6.46 -7.23 0.00
N TRP A 172 -5.83 -6.42 -0.85
CA TRP A 172 -6.23 -6.17 -2.24
C TRP A 172 -5.01 -6.19 -3.15
N GLN A 173 -5.08 -6.95 -4.24
CA GLN A 173 -4.04 -7.00 -5.26
C GLN A 173 -4.53 -6.31 -6.53
N LEU A 174 -3.65 -5.54 -7.15
CA LEU A 174 -3.86 -4.84 -8.41
C LEU A 174 -2.68 -5.11 -9.36
N GLU A 175 -2.96 -5.25 -10.64
CA GLU A 175 -1.98 -5.40 -11.71
C GLU A 175 -2.31 -4.44 -12.86
N SER A 176 -1.31 -3.73 -13.35
CA SER A 176 -1.50 -2.75 -14.42
C SER A 176 -1.83 -3.47 -15.73
N ALA A 177 -2.98 -3.16 -16.31
CA ALA A 177 -3.26 -3.51 -17.71
C ALA A 177 -2.63 -2.50 -18.67
N SER A 178 -2.46 -1.26 -18.24
CA SER A 178 -1.83 -0.22 -19.04
C SER A 178 -1.02 0.72 -18.15
N THR A 179 0.19 1.03 -18.62
CA THR A 179 1.05 2.08 -18.08
C THR A 179 1.49 2.93 -19.27
N MET A 180 1.08 4.19 -19.29
CA MET A 180 1.39 5.13 -20.36
C MET A 180 2.15 6.32 -19.80
N VAL A 181 3.25 6.68 -20.45
CA VAL A 181 4.10 7.80 -20.05
C VAL A 181 4.08 8.89 -21.12
N THR A 182 4.02 10.13 -20.67
CA THR A 182 4.10 11.30 -21.56
C THR A 182 5.52 11.49 -22.10
N ALA A 183 5.70 12.38 -23.09
CA ALA A 183 7.00 12.62 -23.72
C ALA A 183 8.12 13.05 -22.75
N THR A 184 7.75 13.62 -21.59
CA THR A 184 8.68 14.05 -20.53
C THR A 184 8.53 13.23 -19.24
N GLY A 185 7.74 12.15 -19.27
CA GLY A 185 7.55 11.25 -18.13
C GLY A 185 8.70 10.26 -17.95
N PRO A 186 8.65 9.41 -16.92
CA PRO A 186 9.70 8.43 -16.64
C PRO A 186 9.76 7.35 -17.74
N SER A 187 10.85 7.30 -18.49
CA SER A 187 11.00 6.39 -19.64
C SER A 187 11.20 4.92 -19.26
N THR A 188 11.50 4.66 -18.00
CA THR A 188 11.82 3.34 -17.42
C THR A 188 10.66 2.75 -16.63
N LEU A 189 9.55 3.48 -16.47
CA LEU A 189 8.41 3.02 -15.69
C LEU A 189 7.62 1.96 -16.46
N GLY A 190 7.80 0.71 -16.07
CA GLY A 190 7.07 -0.43 -16.63
C GLY A 190 5.73 -0.72 -15.94
N PRO A 191 4.99 -1.71 -16.47
CA PRO A 191 3.83 -2.30 -15.80
C PRO A 191 4.13 -2.64 -14.33
N GLY A 192 3.14 -2.41 -13.48
CA GLY A 192 3.26 -2.60 -12.04
C GLY A 192 2.23 -3.54 -11.44
N LYS A 193 2.60 -4.12 -10.30
CA LYS A 193 1.74 -4.87 -9.41
C LYS A 193 1.73 -4.18 -8.06
N ARG A 194 0.55 -3.86 -7.54
CA ARG A 194 0.37 -3.29 -6.20
C ARG A 194 -0.35 -4.26 -5.29
N LEU A 195 0.12 -4.36 -4.06
CA LEU A 195 -0.55 -5.08 -2.98
C LEU A 195 -0.80 -4.10 -1.85
N TYR A 196 -2.04 -3.97 -1.41
CA TYR A 196 -2.44 -3.23 -0.22
C TYR A 196 -2.97 -4.20 0.82
N GLY A 197 -2.70 -3.96 2.09
CA GLY A 197 -3.23 -4.79 3.17
C GLY A 197 -3.22 -4.12 4.52
N LEU A 198 -4.25 -4.38 5.32
CA LEU A 198 -4.28 -3.98 6.72
C LEU A 198 -3.53 -4.99 7.58
N LEU A 199 -2.43 -4.55 8.17
CA LEU A 199 -1.64 -5.33 9.11
C LEU A 199 -2.46 -5.70 10.36
N PRO A 200 -2.00 -6.67 11.18
CA PRO A 200 -2.63 -6.99 12.45
C PRO A 200 -2.79 -5.78 13.39
N THR A 201 -1.92 -4.78 13.24
CA THR A 201 -1.92 -3.51 13.98
C THR A 201 -2.90 -2.46 13.45
N ASN A 202 -3.69 -2.80 12.41
CA ASN A 202 -4.58 -1.91 11.63
C ASN A 202 -3.88 -0.78 10.86
N GLU A 203 -2.56 -0.85 10.72
CA GLU A 203 -1.84 0.02 9.78
C GLU A 203 -2.04 -0.49 8.35
N LEU A 204 -2.10 0.43 7.40
CA LEU A 204 -2.13 0.12 5.98
C LEU A 204 -0.70 -0.09 5.48
N GLY A 205 -0.37 -1.33 5.14
CA GLY A 205 0.82 -1.67 4.39
C GLY A 205 0.55 -1.69 2.89
N TRP A 206 1.51 -1.27 2.07
CA TRP A 206 1.46 -1.51 0.64
C TRP A 206 2.84 -1.76 0.02
N VAL A 207 2.85 -2.47 -1.11
CA VAL A 207 4.03 -2.75 -1.94
C VAL A 207 3.69 -2.47 -3.41
N ASP A 208 4.60 -1.81 -4.12
CA ASP A 208 4.61 -1.64 -5.57
C ASP A 208 5.82 -2.39 -6.14
N GLU A 209 5.54 -3.33 -7.03
CA GLU A 209 6.54 -4.03 -7.83
C GLU A 209 6.42 -3.59 -9.27
N ARG A 210 7.54 -3.41 -9.96
CA ARG A 210 7.56 -3.03 -11.39
C ARG A 210 8.28 -4.07 -12.23
N LEU A 211 7.80 -4.25 -13.45
CA LEU A 211 8.44 -5.12 -14.43
C LEU A 211 9.75 -4.47 -14.90
N VAL A 212 10.87 -5.12 -14.61
CA VAL A 212 12.22 -4.70 -15.04
C VAL A 212 12.83 -5.83 -15.84
N GLY A 213 12.89 -5.66 -17.16
CA GLY A 213 13.16 -6.77 -18.08
C GLY A 213 11.96 -7.73 -18.09
N ASP A 214 12.20 -9.00 -17.74
CA ASP A 214 11.17 -10.05 -17.75
C ASP A 214 10.69 -10.45 -16.34
N ALA A 215 11.06 -9.70 -15.30
CA ALA A 215 10.73 -10.03 -13.91
C ALA A 215 10.18 -8.82 -13.14
N LEU A 216 9.16 -9.08 -12.31
CA LEU A 216 8.70 -8.11 -11.31
C LEU A 216 9.76 -7.96 -10.23
N LYS A 217 10.08 -6.70 -9.89
CA LYS A 217 11.01 -6.36 -8.81
C LYS A 217 10.34 -5.38 -7.85
N PRO A 218 10.58 -5.50 -6.53
CA PRO A 218 10.17 -4.48 -5.57
C PRO A 218 10.71 -3.12 -5.97
N ARG A 219 9.83 -2.11 -5.98
CA ARG A 219 10.18 -0.72 -6.24
C ARG A 219 9.93 0.15 -5.02
N MET A 220 8.77 0.00 -4.38
CA MET A 220 8.41 0.81 -3.21
C MET A 220 7.56 0.00 -2.23
N SER A 221 7.66 0.31 -0.95
CA SER A 221 6.72 -0.16 0.07
C SER A 221 6.56 0.87 1.17
N ALA A 222 5.41 0.87 1.85
CA ALA A 222 5.20 1.74 3.01
C ALA A 222 4.28 1.10 4.04
N GLN A 223 4.34 1.62 5.25
CA GLN A 223 3.44 1.30 6.36
C GLN A 223 2.87 2.60 6.93
N LEU A 224 1.54 2.70 6.94
CA LEU A 224 0.83 3.95 7.19
C LEU A 224 -0.18 3.79 8.33
N THR A 225 -0.14 4.69 9.29
CA THR A 225 -1.12 4.78 10.38
C THR A 225 -2.34 5.58 9.92
N ARG A 226 -3.54 5.15 10.32
CA ARG A 226 -4.76 5.91 10.08
C ARG A 226 -4.76 7.21 10.90
N VAL A 227 -5.07 8.34 10.27
CA VAL A 227 -5.18 9.65 10.93
C VAL A 227 -6.58 10.27 10.83
N ILE A 228 -7.42 9.76 9.92
CA ILE A 228 -8.84 10.13 9.73
C ILE A 228 -9.64 8.85 9.42
N GLY A 229 -10.87 8.78 9.95
CA GLY A 229 -11.78 7.62 9.80
C GLY A 229 -11.67 6.62 10.94
#